data_AF-A0A0Q8D8W0-F1
#
_entry.id   AF-A0A0Q8D8W0-F1
#
_cell.length_a   1.000
_cell.length_b   1.000
_cell.length_c   1.000
_cell.angle_alpha   90.00
_cell.angle_beta   90.00
_cell.angle_gamma   90.00
#
_symmetry.space_group_name_H-M   'P 1'
#
loop_
_entity.id
_entity.type
_entity.pdbx_description
1 polymer ?
#
loop_
_entity_poly.entity_id
_entity_poly.type
_entity_poly.pdbx_seq_one_letter_code
_entity_poly.pdbx_strand_id
1 'polypeptide(L)'
;MTLWALALPCAAQDAPTAEVSIEERIATYRIFGRSALELAGQMRQYGPQHAYGGRRLAGSTDWNVTWTYQSLPRRDRCELISVTVGAEIVTTLPEWSGARVDSDLAREWRRFYKNLQAHEAGHVQHGREAVIAVRDAMLARRSAPDCKLLRRALDDAARAQLRRYTGLTRRYDAQTEFGLRQGVQLRP
;
A
#
# COMPACT_ATOMS: atom_id res chain seq x y z
N MET A 1 -47.27 -37.07 31.14
CA MET A 1 -46.15 -37.39 30.22
C MET A 1 -45.37 -36.12 29.99
N THR A 2 -44.28 -35.93 30.73
CA THR A 2 -43.46 -34.72 30.69
C THR A 2 -42.51 -34.80 29.49
N LEU A 3 -42.77 -34.00 28.45
CA LEU A 3 -41.89 -33.88 27.28
C LEU A 3 -40.68 -33.03 27.66
N TRP A 4 -39.50 -33.65 27.70
CA TRP A 4 -38.23 -32.96 27.82
C TRP A 4 -37.84 -32.42 26.44
N ALA A 5 -37.93 -31.11 26.24
CA ALA A 5 -37.35 -30.47 25.07
C ALA A 5 -35.82 -30.43 25.25
N LEU A 6 -35.11 -31.33 24.57
CA LEU A 6 -33.66 -31.25 24.44
C LEU A 6 -33.32 -30.06 23.54
N ALA A 7 -32.87 -28.97 24.14
CA ALA A 7 -32.25 -27.89 23.39
C ALA A 7 -30.92 -28.40 22.81
N LEU A 8 -30.85 -28.55 21.48
CA LEU A 8 -29.58 -28.83 20.81
C LEU A 8 -28.64 -27.63 20.98
N PRO A 9 -27.40 -27.82 21.47
CA PRO A 9 -26.42 -26.75 21.52
C PRO A 9 -26.10 -26.30 20.10
N CYS A 10 -26.27 -25.00 19.85
CA CYS A 10 -25.79 -24.35 18.62
C CYS A 10 -24.26 -24.47 18.61
N ALA A 11 -23.70 -25.31 17.74
CA ALA A 11 -22.25 -25.37 17.56
C ALA A 11 -21.76 -23.99 17.10
N ALA A 12 -21.03 -23.28 17.96
CA ALA A 12 -20.36 -22.04 17.59
C ALA A 12 -19.34 -22.36 16.49
N GLN A 13 -19.44 -21.68 15.35
CA GLN A 13 -18.41 -21.76 14.32
C GLN A 13 -17.18 -20.99 14.81
N ASP A 14 -16.02 -21.65 14.79
CA ASP A 14 -14.75 -20.98 15.03
C ASP A 14 -14.60 -19.80 14.07
N ALA A 15 -14.09 -18.68 14.59
CA ALA A 15 -13.85 -17.51 13.77
C ALA A 15 -12.76 -17.81 12.71
N PRO A 16 -12.91 -17.31 11.47
CA PRO A 16 -11.88 -17.50 10.47
C PRO A 16 -10.56 -16.88 10.93
N THR A 17 -9.46 -17.57 10.65
CA THR A 17 -8.10 -17.08 10.96
C THR A 17 -7.59 -16.13 9.88
N ALA A 18 -6.57 -15.34 10.21
CA ALA A 18 -5.95 -14.43 9.26
C ALA A 18 -4.44 -14.32 9.46
N GLU A 19 -3.73 -14.24 8.34
CA GLU A 19 -2.31 -13.93 8.28
C GLU A 19 -2.07 -12.69 7.41
N VAL A 20 -1.13 -11.83 7.83
CA VAL A 20 -0.71 -10.66 7.08
C VAL A 20 0.81 -10.64 6.96
N SER A 21 1.30 -10.44 5.74
CA SER A 21 2.71 -10.18 5.46
C SER A 21 2.90 -8.85 4.73
N ILE A 22 3.99 -8.14 5.05
CA ILE A 22 4.37 -6.89 4.40
C ILE A 22 5.86 -6.97 4.10
N GLU A 23 6.21 -6.86 2.83
CA GLU A 23 7.57 -6.76 2.33
C GLU A 23 7.82 -5.34 1.84
N GLU A 24 8.80 -4.66 2.44
CA GLU A 24 9.17 -3.30 2.07
C GLU A 24 10.61 -3.23 1.60
N ARG A 25 10.86 -2.53 0.50
CA ARG A 25 12.21 -2.30 0.01
C ARG A 25 12.38 -0.91 -0.59
N ILE A 26 13.62 -0.43 -0.55
CA ILE A 26 14.03 0.81 -1.20
C ILE A 26 14.85 0.45 -2.43
N ALA A 27 14.45 0.99 -3.58
CA ALA A 27 15.24 1.01 -4.80
C ALA A 27 15.85 2.41 -4.98
N THR A 28 17.04 2.49 -5.57
CA THR A 28 17.69 3.77 -5.85
C THR A 28 18.06 3.93 -7.31
N TYR A 29 18.07 5.18 -7.77
CA TYR A 29 18.63 5.55 -9.06
C TYR A 29 19.66 6.66 -8.86
N ARG A 30 20.81 6.53 -9.52
CA ARG A 30 21.92 7.47 -9.36
C ARG A 30 21.68 8.75 -10.14
N ILE A 31 22.03 9.88 -9.55
CA ILE A 31 22.03 11.19 -10.19
C ILE A 31 23.38 11.89 -9.98
N PHE A 32 23.71 12.84 -10.87
CA PHE A 32 24.96 13.58 -10.85
C PHE A 32 24.75 15.08 -11.04
N GLY A 33 25.56 15.91 -10.37
CA GLY A 33 25.48 17.35 -10.54
C GLY A 33 26.25 18.12 -9.49
N ARG A 34 26.49 19.40 -9.78
CA ARG A 34 27.20 20.38 -8.97
C ARG A 34 26.35 21.60 -8.64
N SER A 35 25.08 21.60 -9.03
CA SER A 35 24.09 22.62 -8.69
C SER A 35 22.71 22.02 -8.43
N ALA A 36 21.86 22.74 -7.72
CA ALA A 36 20.46 22.35 -7.49
C ALA A 36 19.70 22.13 -8.81
N LEU A 37 19.98 22.94 -9.83
CA LEU A 37 19.38 22.85 -11.14
C LEU A 37 19.80 21.56 -11.88
N GLU A 38 21.08 21.20 -11.83
CA GLU A 38 21.59 19.97 -12.44
C GLU A 38 20.97 18.73 -11.79
N LEU A 39 20.91 18.68 -10.45
CA LEU A 39 20.28 17.58 -9.72
C LEU A 39 18.79 17.46 -10.05
N ALA A 40 18.07 18.59 -10.08
CA ALA A 40 16.66 18.61 -10.49
C ALA A 40 16.47 18.14 -11.95
N GLY A 41 17.40 18.49 -12.85
CA GLY A 41 17.42 18.02 -14.23
C GLY A 41 17.58 16.50 -14.34
N GLN A 42 18.53 15.93 -13.59
CA GLN A 42 18.73 14.48 -13.53
C GLN A 42 17.49 13.73 -13.04
N MET A 43 16.84 14.22 -11.97
CA MET A 43 15.60 13.59 -11.48
C MET A 43 14.47 13.66 -12.52
N ARG A 44 14.34 14.77 -13.26
CA ARG A 44 13.38 14.86 -14.38
C ARG A 44 13.69 13.91 -15.54
N GLN A 45 14.95 13.51 -15.70
CA GLN A 45 15.39 12.62 -16.79
C GLN A 45 15.33 11.14 -16.39
N TYR A 46 15.74 10.80 -15.17
CA TYR A 46 15.97 9.41 -14.73
C TYR A 46 15.02 8.94 -13.62
N GLY A 47 14.34 9.85 -12.92
CA GLY A 47 13.41 9.50 -11.85
C GLY A 47 12.19 8.70 -12.33
N PRO A 48 11.41 8.08 -11.43
CA PRO A 48 10.29 7.24 -11.80
C PRO A 48 9.25 7.97 -12.67
N GLN A 49 8.66 7.25 -13.63
CA GLN A 49 7.59 7.81 -14.48
C GLN A 49 6.30 7.92 -13.66
N HIS A 50 5.66 9.08 -13.75
CA HIS A 50 4.34 9.24 -13.18
C HIS A 50 3.33 8.34 -13.91
N ALA A 51 2.38 7.75 -13.16
CA ALA A 51 1.44 6.74 -13.68
C ALA A 51 0.58 7.19 -14.89
N TYR A 52 0.41 8.50 -15.08
CA TYR A 52 -0.35 9.08 -16.20
C TYR A 52 0.53 9.70 -17.30
N GLY A 53 1.84 9.41 -17.29
CA GLY A 53 2.80 9.93 -18.27
C GLY A 53 3.08 11.43 -18.14
N GLY A 54 3.95 11.94 -19.03
CA GLY A 54 4.21 13.37 -19.22
C GLY A 54 5.17 14.04 -18.22
N ARG A 55 5.48 13.41 -17.07
CA ARG A 55 6.56 13.86 -16.18
C ARG A 55 7.19 12.70 -15.40
N ARG A 56 8.45 12.87 -15.00
CA ARG A 56 9.11 12.04 -13.99
C ARG A 56 9.11 12.75 -12.65
N LEU A 57 8.94 12.00 -11.57
CA LEU A 57 8.99 12.50 -10.20
C LEU A 57 10.37 12.27 -9.60
N ALA A 58 10.66 12.95 -8.49
CA ALA A 58 11.91 12.71 -7.76
C ALA A 58 11.92 11.35 -7.05
N GLY A 59 10.78 10.92 -6.52
CA GLY A 59 10.60 9.60 -5.95
C GLY A 59 9.23 9.04 -6.30
N SER A 60 9.04 7.77 -5.97
CA SER A 60 7.72 7.13 -6.00
C SER A 60 7.70 5.97 -5.01
N THR A 61 6.54 5.74 -4.41
CA THR A 61 6.24 4.49 -3.71
C THR A 61 5.09 3.79 -4.41
N ASP A 62 5.35 2.57 -4.84
CA ASP A 62 4.37 1.66 -5.39
C ASP A 62 4.05 0.57 -4.36
N TRP A 63 2.78 0.20 -4.24
CA TRP A 63 2.35 -0.92 -3.41
C TRP A 63 1.42 -1.85 -4.17
N ASN A 64 1.57 -3.15 -3.92
CA ASN A 64 0.75 -4.20 -4.50
C ASN A 64 0.26 -5.14 -3.39
N VAL A 65 -1.05 -5.36 -3.31
CA VAL A 65 -1.67 -6.22 -2.30
C VAL A 65 -2.25 -7.45 -2.97
N THR A 66 -1.92 -8.62 -2.42
CA THR A 66 -2.39 -9.93 -2.89
C THR A 66 -3.14 -10.64 -1.76
N TRP A 67 -4.07 -11.53 -2.11
CA TRP A 67 -4.79 -12.33 -1.13
C TRP A 67 -5.08 -13.73 -1.62
N THR A 68 -5.14 -14.67 -0.68
CA THR A 68 -5.67 -16.02 -0.84
C THR A 68 -6.58 -16.34 0.34
N TYR A 69 -7.41 -17.38 0.20
CA TYR A 69 -8.31 -17.79 1.27
C TYR A 69 -8.63 -19.29 1.17
N GLN A 70 -9.05 -19.87 2.29
CA GLN A 70 -9.63 -21.21 2.36
C GLN A 70 -11.10 -21.12 2.76
N SER A 71 -11.92 -21.97 2.15
CA SER A 71 -13.36 -22.04 2.45
C SER A 71 -13.82 -23.49 2.49
N LEU A 72 -14.84 -23.76 3.29
CA LEU A 72 -15.37 -25.10 3.49
C LEU A 72 -16.86 -25.15 3.13
N PRO A 73 -17.25 -25.93 2.10
CA PRO A 73 -18.65 -26.15 1.80
C PRO A 73 -19.35 -26.90 2.95
N ARG A 74 -20.57 -26.46 3.26
CA ARG A 74 -21.53 -27.08 4.16
C ARG A 74 -22.78 -27.45 3.37
N ARG A 75 -23.74 -28.09 4.05
CA ARG A 75 -25.00 -28.55 3.44
C ARG A 75 -25.80 -27.41 2.76
N ASP A 76 -25.76 -26.20 3.29
CA ASP A 76 -26.60 -25.06 2.89
C ASP A 76 -25.84 -23.74 2.72
N ARG A 77 -24.51 -23.76 2.85
CA ARG A 77 -23.65 -22.58 2.80
C ARG A 77 -22.20 -22.95 2.52
N CYS A 78 -21.37 -21.95 2.26
CA CYS A 78 -19.93 -22.04 2.28
C CYS A 78 -19.37 -21.09 3.32
N GLU A 79 -18.46 -21.58 4.15
CA GLU A 79 -17.87 -20.84 5.26
C GLU A 79 -16.42 -20.47 4.95
N LEU A 80 -16.03 -19.25 5.30
CA LEU A 80 -14.63 -18.83 5.29
C LEU A 80 -13.88 -19.50 6.45
N ILE A 81 -12.72 -20.09 6.16
CA ILE A 81 -11.86 -20.75 7.15
C ILE A 81 -10.65 -19.88 7.48
N SER A 82 -9.97 -19.36 6.47
CA SER A 82 -8.77 -18.55 6.66
C SER A 82 -8.56 -17.58 5.50
N VAL A 83 -7.85 -16.49 5.78
CA VAL A 83 -7.36 -15.54 4.77
C VAL A 83 -5.87 -15.30 4.96
N THR A 84 -5.14 -15.18 3.87
CA THR A 84 -3.75 -14.72 3.87
C THR A 84 -3.68 -13.51 2.95
N VAL A 85 -3.16 -12.39 3.46
CA VAL A 85 -3.05 -11.15 2.69
C VAL A 85 -1.61 -10.65 2.75
N GLY A 86 -1.02 -10.37 1.60
CA GLY A 86 0.35 -9.87 1.47
C GLY A 86 0.40 -8.49 0.84
N ALA A 87 1.43 -7.71 1.17
CA ALA A 87 1.78 -6.48 0.47
C ALA A 87 3.27 -6.45 0.09
N GLU A 88 3.56 -6.09 -1.16
CA GLU A 88 4.89 -5.61 -1.58
C GLU A 88 4.83 -4.09 -1.69
N ILE A 89 5.75 -3.38 -1.02
CA ILE A 89 5.86 -1.93 -1.05
C ILE A 89 7.29 -1.55 -1.49
N VAL A 90 7.39 -0.79 -2.57
CA VAL A 90 8.66 -0.43 -3.20
C VAL A 90 8.77 1.07 -3.30
N THR A 91 9.77 1.64 -2.62
CA THR A 91 10.05 3.08 -2.66
C THR A 91 11.30 3.34 -3.50
N THR A 92 11.17 4.08 -4.59
CA THR A 92 12.26 4.46 -5.49
C THR A 92 12.74 5.87 -5.18
N LEU A 93 14.01 6.04 -4.82
CA LEU A 93 14.59 7.33 -4.41
C LEU A 93 15.87 7.68 -5.19
N PRO A 94 16.19 8.97 -5.34
CA PRO A 94 17.42 9.40 -6.00
C PRO A 94 18.62 9.24 -5.06
N GLU A 95 19.75 8.80 -5.59
CA GLU A 95 21.02 8.72 -4.86
C GLU A 95 22.03 9.70 -5.47
N TRP A 96 22.51 10.64 -4.67
CA TRP A 96 23.57 11.59 -5.04
C TRP A 96 24.76 11.49 -4.08
N SER A 97 25.93 11.17 -4.62
CA SER A 97 27.16 10.97 -3.83
C SER A 97 27.78 12.27 -3.30
N GLY A 98 27.48 13.42 -3.92
CA GLY A 98 28.02 14.73 -3.52
C GLY A 98 27.54 15.22 -2.15
N ALA A 99 26.51 14.57 -1.59
CA ALA A 99 25.98 14.88 -0.25
C ALA A 99 26.98 14.67 0.91
N ARG A 100 28.10 13.97 0.64
CA ARG A 100 29.15 13.64 1.62
C ARG A 100 30.13 14.79 1.87
N VAL A 101 30.19 15.77 0.97
CA VAL A 101 31.08 16.94 1.10
C VAL A 101 30.24 18.12 1.61
N ASP A 102 30.61 18.71 2.75
CA ASP A 102 29.83 19.82 3.29
C ASP A 102 29.92 21.04 2.36
N SER A 103 28.76 21.49 1.92
CA SER A 103 28.53 22.57 0.97
C SER A 103 27.08 23.03 1.09
N ASP A 104 26.77 24.23 0.59
CA ASP A 104 25.39 24.71 0.53
C ASP A 104 24.49 23.72 -0.24
N LEU A 105 24.98 23.19 -1.36
CA LEU A 105 24.25 22.19 -2.14
C LEU A 105 24.02 20.89 -1.36
N ALA A 106 25.00 20.43 -0.56
CA ALA A 106 24.82 19.24 0.26
C ALA A 106 23.82 19.44 1.40
N ARG A 107 23.79 20.64 2.02
CA ARG A 107 22.77 21.00 3.02
C ARG A 107 21.37 21.03 2.40
N GLU A 108 21.25 21.66 1.25
CA GLU A 108 20.00 21.76 0.51
C GLU A 108 19.51 20.39 0.04
N TRP A 109 20.41 19.53 -0.48
CA TRP A 109 20.10 18.15 -0.81
C TRP A 109 19.57 17.36 0.39
N ARG A 110 20.21 17.46 1.56
CA ARG A 110 19.75 16.76 2.77
C ARG A 110 18.34 17.22 3.19
N ARG A 111 18.05 18.52 3.11
CA ARG A 111 16.71 19.07 3.37
C ARG A 111 15.68 18.50 2.39
N PHE A 112 15.97 18.61 1.10
CA PHE A 112 15.13 18.08 0.03
C PHE A 112 14.86 16.58 0.21
N TYR A 113 15.91 15.80 0.41
CA TYR A 113 15.83 14.34 0.51
C TYR A 113 15.02 13.90 1.73
N LYS A 114 15.19 14.57 2.88
CA LYS A 114 14.35 14.33 4.06
C LYS A 114 12.87 14.56 3.77
N ASN A 115 12.54 15.65 3.07
CA ASN A 115 11.17 15.96 2.71
C ASN A 115 10.61 14.96 1.69
N LEU A 116 11.42 14.52 0.74
CA LEU A 116 11.04 13.48 -0.22
C LEU A 116 10.74 12.16 0.50
N GLN A 117 11.63 11.71 1.39
CA GLN A 117 11.39 10.52 2.20
C GLN A 117 10.11 10.62 3.05
N ALA A 118 9.83 11.80 3.62
CA ALA A 118 8.60 12.03 4.36
C ALA A 118 7.36 11.98 3.47
N HIS A 119 7.45 12.51 2.24
CA HIS A 119 6.37 12.40 1.26
C HIS A 119 6.09 10.94 0.90
N GLU A 120 7.12 10.20 0.49
CA GLU A 120 7.01 8.78 0.12
C GLU A 120 6.57 7.89 1.31
N ALA A 121 6.94 8.22 2.54
CA ALA A 121 6.46 7.51 3.73
C ALA A 121 4.93 7.58 3.90
N GLY A 122 4.28 8.65 3.42
CA GLY A 122 2.81 8.72 3.38
C GLY A 122 2.20 7.68 2.44
N HIS A 123 2.85 7.42 1.31
CA HIS A 123 2.42 6.37 0.38
C HIS A 123 2.69 4.96 0.91
N VAL A 124 3.83 4.75 1.58
CA VAL A 124 4.11 3.50 2.32
C VAL A 124 3.00 3.21 3.33
N GLN A 125 2.60 4.24 4.08
CA GLN A 125 1.54 4.10 5.08
C GLN A 125 0.20 3.71 4.44
N HIS A 126 -0.17 4.28 3.29
CA HIS A 126 -1.35 3.83 2.56
C HIS A 126 -1.27 2.34 2.14
N GLY A 127 -0.10 1.86 1.72
CA GLY A 127 0.10 0.44 1.39
C GLY A 127 -0.10 -0.48 2.60
N ARG A 128 0.48 -0.11 3.75
CA ARG A 128 0.31 -0.82 5.03
C ARG A 128 -1.15 -0.85 5.49
N GLU A 129 -1.85 0.26 5.34
CA GLU A 129 -3.26 0.34 5.71
C GLU A 129 -4.18 -0.42 4.74
N ALA A 130 -3.82 -0.46 3.45
CA ALA A 130 -4.57 -1.19 2.43
C ALA A 130 -4.61 -2.69 2.72
N VAL A 131 -3.47 -3.30 3.04
CA VAL A 131 -3.39 -4.75 3.33
C VAL A 131 -4.22 -5.14 4.56
N ILE A 132 -4.18 -4.31 5.60
CA ILE A 132 -4.98 -4.50 6.83
C ILE A 132 -6.48 -4.35 6.51
N ALA A 133 -6.85 -3.32 5.75
CA ALA A 133 -8.24 -3.11 5.36
C ALA A 133 -8.79 -4.24 4.48
N VAL A 134 -7.98 -4.79 3.56
CA VAL A 134 -8.35 -5.95 2.74
C VAL A 134 -8.64 -7.15 3.63
N ARG A 135 -7.73 -7.48 4.56
CA ARG A 135 -7.93 -8.55 5.55
C ARG A 135 -9.26 -8.38 6.27
N ASP A 136 -9.50 -7.22 6.87
CA ASP A 136 -10.69 -6.96 7.68
C ASP A 136 -11.98 -7.04 6.86
N ALA A 137 -11.95 -6.50 5.64
CA ALA A 137 -13.08 -6.56 4.73
C ALA A 137 -13.42 -7.99 4.29
N MET A 138 -12.40 -8.85 4.13
CA MET A 138 -12.60 -10.27 3.83
C MET A 138 -13.14 -11.05 5.04
N LEU A 139 -12.57 -10.84 6.24
CA LEU A 139 -13.04 -11.49 7.48
C LEU A 139 -14.50 -11.13 7.82
N ALA A 140 -14.97 -9.96 7.40
CA ALA A 140 -16.38 -9.59 7.53
C ALA A 140 -17.32 -10.45 6.67
N ARG A 141 -16.81 -11.16 5.65
CA ARG A 141 -17.57 -12.08 4.78
C ARG A 141 -17.42 -13.52 5.28
N ARG A 142 -18.03 -13.82 6.43
CA ARG A 142 -17.90 -15.12 7.11
C ARG A 142 -18.45 -16.30 6.31
N SER A 143 -19.54 -16.10 5.57
CA SER A 143 -20.18 -17.17 4.78
C SER A 143 -21.06 -16.62 3.66
N ALA A 144 -21.43 -17.51 2.73
CA ALA A 144 -22.41 -17.24 1.66
C ALA A 144 -23.19 -18.53 1.33
N PRO A 145 -24.30 -18.49 0.57
CA PRO A 145 -25.09 -19.67 0.24
C PRO A 145 -24.32 -20.76 -0.52
N ASP A 146 -23.30 -20.37 -1.30
CA ASP A 146 -22.39 -21.28 -1.97
C ASP A 146 -20.97 -20.68 -2.08
N CYS A 147 -19.97 -21.51 -2.40
CA CYS A 147 -18.57 -21.08 -2.45
C CYS A 147 -18.26 -20.15 -3.62
N LYS A 148 -19.07 -20.15 -4.69
CA LYS A 148 -18.91 -19.22 -5.82
C LYS A 148 -19.35 -17.81 -5.40
N LEU A 149 -20.44 -17.69 -4.65
CA LEU A 149 -20.90 -16.44 -4.07
C LEU A 149 -19.93 -15.94 -3.00
N LEU A 150 -19.40 -16.83 -2.15
CA LEU A 150 -18.40 -16.45 -1.14
C LEU A 150 -17.15 -15.87 -1.81
N ARG A 151 -16.59 -16.56 -2.81
CA ARG A 151 -15.44 -16.09 -3.58
C ARG A 151 -15.65 -14.68 -4.14
N ARG A 152 -16.78 -14.46 -4.81
CA ARG A 152 -17.14 -13.16 -5.38
C ARG A 152 -17.21 -12.09 -4.30
N ALA A 153 -17.87 -12.39 -3.18
CA ALA A 153 -17.99 -11.45 -2.07
C ALA A 153 -16.64 -11.05 -1.46
N LEU A 154 -15.70 -12.02 -1.34
CA LEU A 154 -14.35 -11.78 -0.84
C LEU A 154 -13.54 -10.92 -1.82
N ASP A 155 -13.53 -11.27 -3.10
CA ASP A 155 -12.81 -10.54 -4.14
C ASP A 155 -13.33 -9.11 -4.30
N ASP A 156 -14.65 -8.93 -4.26
CA ASP A 156 -15.28 -7.61 -4.34
C ASP A 156 -14.94 -6.75 -3.12
N ALA A 157 -14.92 -7.35 -1.92
CA ALA A 157 -14.54 -6.67 -0.69
C ALA A 157 -13.08 -6.21 -0.71
N ALA A 158 -12.15 -7.09 -1.12
CA ALA A 158 -10.74 -6.77 -1.27
C ALA A 158 -10.51 -5.66 -2.31
N ARG A 159 -11.07 -5.82 -3.52
CA ARG A 159 -10.94 -4.83 -4.60
C ARG A 159 -11.56 -3.47 -4.23
N ALA A 160 -12.61 -3.44 -3.43
CA ALA A 160 -13.18 -2.20 -2.93
C ALA A 160 -12.19 -1.43 -2.04
N GLN A 161 -11.46 -2.12 -1.16
CA GLN A 161 -10.42 -1.48 -0.34
C GLN A 161 -9.24 -1.03 -1.19
N LEU A 162 -8.80 -1.81 -2.19
CA LEU A 162 -7.75 -1.37 -3.10
C LEU A 162 -8.13 -0.07 -3.82
N ARG A 163 -9.34 0.00 -4.39
CA ARG A 163 -9.84 1.24 -5.02
C ARG A 163 -9.87 2.42 -4.05
N ARG A 164 -10.25 2.19 -2.79
CA ARG A 164 -10.25 3.22 -1.75
C ARG A 164 -8.85 3.76 -1.52
N TYR A 165 -7.86 2.89 -1.26
CA TYR A 165 -6.50 3.32 -0.96
C TYR A 165 -5.77 3.90 -2.17
N THR A 166 -5.99 3.36 -3.38
CA THR A 166 -5.52 4.03 -4.62
C THR A 166 -6.10 5.44 -4.72
N GLY A 167 -7.37 5.63 -4.34
CA GLY A 167 -7.99 6.95 -4.26
C GLY A 167 -7.36 7.87 -3.21
N LEU A 168 -6.97 7.34 -2.05
CA LEU A 168 -6.29 8.10 -0.99
C LEU A 168 -4.88 8.54 -1.41
N THR A 169 -4.07 7.64 -1.96
CA THR A 169 -2.76 7.93 -2.55
C THR A 169 -2.85 9.08 -3.57
N ARG A 170 -3.79 8.99 -4.53
CA ARG A 170 -3.99 10.04 -5.55
C ARG A 170 -4.40 11.38 -4.94
N ARG A 171 -5.25 11.38 -3.92
CA ARG A 171 -5.66 12.62 -3.22
C ARG A 171 -4.50 13.22 -2.45
N TYR A 172 -3.69 12.40 -1.80
CA TYR A 172 -2.50 12.85 -1.07
C TYR A 172 -1.50 13.53 -2.01
N ASP A 173 -1.23 12.95 -3.18
CA ASP A 173 -0.42 13.60 -4.22
C ASP A 173 -1.03 14.93 -4.69
N ALA A 174 -2.33 14.96 -4.98
CA ALA A 174 -3.00 16.18 -5.42
C ALA A 174 -2.95 17.29 -4.35
N GLN A 175 -3.16 16.94 -3.08
CA GLN A 175 -3.18 17.88 -1.96
C GLN A 175 -1.80 18.42 -1.62
N THR A 176 -0.76 17.60 -1.77
CA THR A 176 0.64 17.96 -1.51
C THR A 176 1.35 18.53 -2.74
N GLU A 177 0.67 18.54 -3.89
CA GLU A 177 1.25 18.83 -5.21
C GLU A 177 2.48 17.94 -5.49
N PHE A 178 2.32 16.62 -5.32
CA PHE A 178 3.40 15.63 -5.46
C PHE A 178 4.59 15.96 -4.54
N GLY A 179 4.29 16.34 -3.29
CA GLY A 179 5.28 16.70 -2.29
C GLY A 179 5.82 18.13 -2.36
N LEU A 180 5.50 18.94 -3.39
CA LEU A 180 5.99 20.33 -3.49
C LEU A 180 5.61 21.16 -2.26
N ARG A 181 4.37 21.03 -1.77
CA ARG A 181 3.89 21.70 -0.55
C ARG A 181 4.51 21.15 0.74
N GLN A 182 5.18 20.00 0.67
CA GLN A 182 5.98 19.42 1.75
C GLN A 182 7.47 19.76 1.59
N GLY A 183 7.82 20.62 0.63
CA GLY A 183 9.18 21.08 0.38
C GLY A 183 10.04 20.11 -0.41
N VAL A 184 9.44 19.21 -1.20
CA VAL A 184 10.10 18.32 -2.17
C VAL A 184 10.48 19.10 -3.43
N GLN A 185 11.35 20.09 -3.26
CA GLN A 185 11.89 20.90 -4.34
C GLN A 185 13.29 21.35 -3.95
N LEU A 186 14.27 21.24 -4.87
CA LEU A 186 15.59 21.83 -4.65
C LEU A 186 15.54 23.34 -4.89
N ARG A 187 16.21 24.09 -4.01
CA ARG A 187 16.33 25.55 -4.04
C ARG A 187 17.74 25.95 -4.48
N PRO A 188 17.90 27.05 -5.22
CA PRO A 188 19.21 27.59 -5.59
C PRO A 188 20.06 27.97 -4.38
#